data_AF-A0A179YES7-F1
#
_entry.id   AF-A0A179YES7-F1
#
_cell.length_a   1.000
_cell.length_b   1.000
_cell.length_c   1.000
_cell.angle_alpha   90.00
_cell.angle_beta   90.00
_cell.angle_gamma   90.00
#
_symmetry.space_group_name_H-M   'P 1'
#
loop_
_entity.id
_entity.type
_entity.pdbx_description
1 polymer ?
#
loop_
_entity_poly.entity_id
_entity_poly.type
_entity_poly.pdbx_seq_one_letter_code
_entity_poly.pdbx_strand_id
1 'polypeptide(L)'
;MSNETKQDVFNALMADMSHGSEQWRSRYDAAFPDNLPVIPKAVGDVIVKLKHKKFSLSGAMSYAAVVSLSPWMTFEHEDTFALAWVLGAWKVEETGEIVKLEAEK
;
A
#
# COMPACT_ATOMS: atom_id res chain seq x y z
N MET A 1 14.61 -0.26 5.00
CA MET A 1 13.78 -1.29 4.34
C MET A 1 14.09 -1.24 2.86
N SER A 2 14.28 -2.37 2.18
CA SER A 2 14.44 -2.34 0.72
C SER A 2 13.07 -2.05 0.08
N ASN A 3 13.06 -1.29 -1.02
CA ASN A 3 11.86 -1.06 -1.84
C ASN A 3 11.62 -2.23 -2.82
N GLU A 4 12.10 -3.43 -2.48
CA GLU A 4 11.98 -4.61 -3.35
C GLU A 4 10.52 -5.03 -3.46
N THR A 5 10.12 -5.40 -4.67
CA THR A 5 8.83 -6.03 -4.92
C THR A 5 8.93 -7.56 -4.84
N LYS A 6 7.79 -8.23 -4.79
CA LYS A 6 7.73 -9.69 -4.81
C LYS A 6 8.35 -10.28 -6.07
N GLN A 7 8.17 -9.63 -7.22
CA GLN A 7 8.84 -10.00 -8.46
C GLN A 7 10.36 -9.83 -8.38
N ASP A 8 10.86 -8.76 -7.76
CA ASP A 8 12.32 -8.57 -7.58
C ASP A 8 12.93 -9.70 -6.76
N VAL A 9 12.28 -10.08 -5.65
CA VAL A 9 12.72 -11.20 -4.81
C VAL A 9 12.69 -12.51 -5.60
N PHE A 10 11.64 -12.74 -6.38
CA PHE A 10 11.54 -13.94 -7.22
C PHE A 10 12.66 -13.99 -8.27
N ASN A 11 12.92 -12.88 -8.97
CA ASN A 11 13.98 -12.80 -9.98
C ASN A 11 15.36 -13.06 -9.36
N ALA A 12 15.61 -12.49 -8.17
CA ALA A 12 16.86 -12.69 -7.44
C ALA A 12 17.04 -14.16 -7.00
N LEU A 13 15.97 -14.81 -6.52
CA LEU A 13 15.97 -16.24 -6.20
C LEU A 13 16.31 -17.09 -7.42
N MET A 14 15.71 -16.79 -8.58
CA MET A 14 15.96 -17.54 -9.81
C MET A 14 17.40 -17.36 -10.33
N ALA A 15 18.01 -16.19 -10.11
CA ALA A 15 19.39 -15.91 -10.51
C ALA A 15 20.43 -16.59 -9.61
N ASP A 16 20.16 -16.71 -8.31
CA ASP A 16 21.09 -17.26 -7.32
C ASP A 16 21.17 -18.80 -7.37
N MET A 17 20.20 -19.49 -8.01
CA MET A 17 20.11 -20.96 -8.11
C MET A 17 20.12 -21.70 -6.75
N SER A 18 20.08 -20.96 -5.64
CA SER A 18 20.04 -21.47 -4.27
C SER A 18 18.58 -21.69 -3.86
N HIS A 19 18.06 -22.87 -4.21
CA HIS A 19 16.66 -23.17 -3.93
C HIS A 19 16.45 -23.47 -2.43
N GLY A 20 15.51 -22.75 -1.80
CA GLY A 20 14.87 -23.20 -0.56
C GLY A 20 15.45 -22.70 0.77
N SER A 21 16.03 -21.50 0.83
CA SER A 21 16.46 -20.91 2.11
C SER A 21 15.33 -20.14 2.82
N GLU A 22 15.35 -20.14 4.15
CA GLU A 22 14.46 -19.32 4.99
C GLU A 22 14.60 -17.83 4.69
N GLN A 23 15.81 -17.39 4.30
CA GLN A 23 16.11 -16.03 3.88
C GLN A 23 15.22 -15.55 2.74
N TRP A 24 14.98 -16.38 1.71
CA TRP A 24 14.12 -16.00 0.59
C TRP A 24 12.66 -15.83 1.00
N ARG A 25 12.16 -16.66 1.92
CA ARG A 25 10.81 -16.51 2.49
C ARG A 25 10.71 -15.19 3.25
N SER A 26 11.65 -14.90 4.14
CA SER A 26 11.64 -13.64 4.90
C SER A 26 11.71 -12.40 4.00
N ARG A 27 12.51 -12.43 2.93
CA ARG A 27 12.56 -11.34 1.95
C ARG A 27 11.25 -11.19 1.20
N TYR A 28 10.67 -12.29 0.75
CA TYR A 28 9.40 -12.28 0.02
C TYR A 28 8.24 -11.76 0.89
N ASP A 29 8.20 -12.14 2.16
CA ASP A 29 7.20 -11.69 3.13
C ASP A 29 7.34 -10.19 3.43
N ALA A 30 8.57 -9.68 3.50
CA ALA A 30 8.84 -8.27 3.73
C ALA A 30 8.60 -7.38 2.49
N ALA A 31 8.74 -7.95 1.28
CA ALA A 31 8.64 -7.24 0.01
C ALA A 31 7.23 -6.76 -0.32
N PHE A 32 7.18 -5.65 -1.05
CA PHE A 32 5.92 -5.03 -1.48
C PHE A 32 5.25 -5.81 -2.62
N PRO A 33 3.92 -5.76 -2.74
CA PRO A 33 3.24 -6.16 -3.97
C PRO A 33 3.77 -5.37 -5.17
N ASP A 34 3.83 -6.00 -6.33
CA ASP A 34 4.34 -5.38 -7.56
C ASP A 34 3.44 -4.22 -8.05
N ASN A 35 2.15 -4.29 -7.72
CA ASN A 35 1.11 -3.36 -8.12
C ASN A 35 0.67 -2.47 -6.94
N LEU A 36 1.63 -1.85 -6.24
CA LEU A 36 1.30 -0.86 -5.24
C LEU A 36 0.43 0.25 -5.83
N PRO A 37 -0.69 0.61 -5.18
CA PRO A 37 -1.56 1.67 -5.66
C PRO A 37 -0.82 3.01 -5.62
N VAL A 38 -1.00 3.81 -6.67
CA VAL A 38 -0.47 5.18 -6.75
C VAL A 38 -1.59 6.12 -6.35
N ILE A 39 -1.38 6.90 -5.28
CA ILE A 39 -2.40 7.81 -4.76
C ILE A 39 -1.81 9.19 -4.47
N PRO A 40 -2.60 10.27 -4.60
CA PRO A 40 -2.16 11.60 -4.18
C PRO A 40 -1.81 11.63 -2.69
N LYS A 41 -0.83 12.46 -2.32
CA LYS A 41 -0.39 12.62 -0.93
C LYS A 41 -1.57 12.95 0.00
N ALA A 42 -2.46 13.83 -0.43
CA ALA A 42 -3.63 14.25 0.35
C ALA A 42 -4.57 13.07 0.68
N VAL A 43 -4.67 12.08 -0.21
CA VAL A 43 -5.46 10.86 0.02
C VAL A 43 -4.74 9.95 1.01
N GLY A 44 -3.43 9.79 0.88
CA GLY A 44 -2.61 9.05 1.84
C GLY A 44 -2.73 9.59 3.26
N ASP A 45 -2.67 10.91 3.44
CA ASP A 45 -2.82 11.56 4.75
C ASP A 45 -4.19 11.28 5.38
N VAL A 46 -5.25 11.17 4.56
CA VAL A 46 -6.59 10.77 5.02
C VAL A 46 -6.60 9.31 5.49
N ILE A 47 -6.00 8.39 4.74
CA ILE A 47 -5.89 6.98 5.14
C ILE A 47 -5.20 6.87 6.50
N VAL A 48 -4.06 7.55 6.69
CA VAL A 48 -3.32 7.57 7.96
C VAL A 48 -4.20 8.04 9.11
N LYS A 49 -4.87 9.19 8.94
CA LYS A 49 -5.74 9.79 9.96
C LYS A 49 -6.91 8.87 10.32
N LEU A 50 -7.53 8.22 9.35
CA LEU A 50 -8.70 7.38 9.55
C LEU A 50 -8.34 6.01 10.16
N LYS A 51 -7.22 5.41 9.75
CA LYS A 51 -6.67 4.19 10.38
C LYS A 51 -6.36 4.43 11.86
N HIS A 52 -5.71 5.54 12.20
CA HIS A 52 -5.44 5.92 13.60
C HIS A 52 -6.74 6.09 14.41
N LYS A 53 -7.82 6.57 13.78
CA LYS A 53 -9.15 6.67 14.40
C LYS A 53 -9.94 5.34 14.38
N LYS A 54 -9.33 4.25 13.91
CA LYS A 54 -9.93 2.91 13.81
C LYS A 54 -11.22 2.86 12.99
N PHE A 55 -11.29 3.68 11.94
CA PHE A 55 -12.39 3.59 10.98
C PHE A 55 -12.32 2.26 10.23
N SER A 56 -13.48 1.72 9.84
CA SER A 56 -13.55 0.64 8.85
C SER A 56 -13.34 1.20 7.44
N LEU A 57 -13.08 0.35 6.44
CA LEU A 57 -13.05 0.77 5.04
C LEU A 57 -14.37 1.44 4.64
N SER A 58 -15.51 0.85 5.00
CA SER A 58 -16.84 1.43 4.74
C SER A 58 -17.01 2.80 5.40
N GLY A 59 -16.56 2.97 6.64
CA GLY A 59 -16.58 4.24 7.33
C GLY A 59 -15.66 5.27 6.68
N ALA A 60 -14.52 4.85 6.16
CA ALA A 60 -13.58 5.71 5.45
C ALA A 60 -14.13 6.20 4.11
N MET A 61 -14.76 5.31 3.33
CA MET A 61 -15.46 5.66 2.09
C MET A 61 -16.60 6.65 2.36
N SER A 62 -17.44 6.38 3.38
CA SER A 62 -18.51 7.30 3.78
C SER A 62 -17.98 8.65 4.27
N TYR A 63 -16.85 8.67 5.00
CA TYR A 63 -16.23 9.92 5.42
C TYR A 63 -15.68 10.69 4.23
N ALA A 64 -14.98 10.03 3.31
CA ALA A 64 -14.47 10.61 2.07
C ALA A 64 -15.57 11.24 1.20
N ALA A 65 -16.78 10.68 1.22
CA ALA A 65 -17.93 11.27 0.53
C ALA A 65 -18.43 12.58 1.19
N VAL A 66 -18.17 12.79 2.49
CA VAL A 66 -18.66 13.94 3.26
C VAL A 66 -17.61 15.06 3.36
N VAL A 67 -16.33 14.72 3.55
CA VAL A 67 -15.25 15.71 3.45
C VAL A 67 -14.85 15.88 2.00
N SER A 68 -14.88 17.10 1.49
CA SER A 68 -14.61 17.49 0.08
C SER A 68 -13.17 17.24 -0.41
N LEU A 69 -12.49 16.22 0.10
CA LEU A 69 -11.15 15.75 -0.29
C LEU A 69 -11.18 14.93 -1.59
N SER A 70 -11.85 15.53 -2.57
CA SER A 70 -11.63 15.34 -3.99
C SER A 70 -12.55 14.32 -4.66
N PRO A 71 -13.16 14.68 -5.80
CA PRO A 71 -13.72 13.75 -6.79
C PRO A 71 -12.90 12.48 -7.03
N TRP A 72 -11.58 12.53 -6.78
CA TRP A 72 -10.67 11.39 -6.81
C TRP A 72 -11.17 10.19 -5.99
N MET A 73 -11.64 10.39 -4.75
CA MET A 73 -12.02 9.28 -3.86
C MET A 73 -13.41 8.69 -4.15
N THR A 74 -14.26 9.38 -4.91
CA THR A 74 -15.70 9.10 -4.90
C THR A 74 -16.25 8.27 -6.05
N PHE A 75 -15.52 8.10 -7.16
CA PHE A 75 -16.03 7.29 -8.30
C PHE A 75 -14.95 6.65 -9.19
N GLU A 76 -13.87 7.35 -9.51
CA GLU A 76 -12.87 6.85 -10.48
C GLU A 76 -11.76 6.00 -9.85
N HIS A 77 -11.54 6.14 -8.54
CA HIS A 77 -10.41 5.51 -7.86
C HIS A 77 -10.81 4.72 -6.60
N GLU A 78 -12.06 4.29 -6.49
CA GLU A 78 -12.54 3.52 -5.34
C GLU A 78 -11.71 2.25 -5.11
N ASP A 79 -11.44 1.48 -6.17
CA ASP A 79 -10.62 0.27 -6.10
C ASP A 79 -9.17 0.59 -5.69
N THR A 80 -8.62 1.70 -6.20
CA THR A 80 -7.24 2.12 -5.87
C THR A 80 -7.15 2.57 -4.41
N PHE A 81 -8.15 3.29 -3.92
CA PHE A 81 -8.27 3.68 -2.52
C PHE A 81 -8.41 2.44 -1.62
N ALA A 82 -9.33 1.53 -1.95
CA ALA A 82 -9.58 0.31 -1.19
C ALA A 82 -8.32 -0.57 -1.13
N LEU A 83 -7.58 -0.68 -2.24
CA LEU A 83 -6.31 -1.41 -2.28
C LEU A 83 -5.27 -0.76 -1.36
N ALA A 84 -5.10 0.57 -1.43
CA ALA A 84 -4.17 1.29 -0.55
C ALA A 84 -4.55 1.13 0.93
N TRP A 85 -5.85 1.15 1.22
CA TRP A 85 -6.40 0.95 2.55
C TRP A 85 -6.13 -0.44 3.12
N VAL A 86 -6.38 -1.49 2.32
CA VAL A 86 -6.22 -2.89 2.73
C VAL A 86 -4.75 -3.25 2.88
N LEU A 87 -3.92 -2.86 1.91
CA LEU A 87 -2.48 -3.10 1.97
C LEU A 87 -1.80 -2.29 3.08
N GLY A 88 -2.37 -1.12 3.43
CA GLY A 88 -1.68 -0.15 4.28
C GLY A 88 -0.39 0.34 3.63
N ALA A 89 -0.27 0.24 2.31
CA ALA A 89 0.91 0.64 1.57
C ALA A 89 0.52 1.19 0.20
N TRP A 90 1.24 2.21 -0.26
CA TRP A 90 1.00 2.89 -1.52
C TRP A 90 2.23 3.68 -1.97
N LYS A 91 2.21 4.12 -3.23
CA LYS A 91 3.17 5.07 -3.80
C LYS A 91 2.53 6.45 -3.88
N VAL A 92 3.24 7.47 -3.40
CA VAL A 92 2.80 8.87 -3.49
C VAL A 92 2.94 9.33 -4.94
N GLU A 93 1.86 9.83 -5.53
CA GLU A 93 1.83 10.26 -6.94
C GLU A 93 2.85 11.37 -7.22
N GLU A 94 2.95 12.34 -6.31
CA GLU A 94 3.74 13.55 -6.51
C GLU A 94 5.26 13.34 -6.37
N THR A 95 5.68 12.39 -5.54
CA THR A 95 7.10 12.18 -5.20
C THR A 95 7.62 10.81 -5.61
N GLY A 96 6.72 9.85 -5.87
CA GLY A 96 7.06 8.45 -6.07
C GLY A 96 7.52 7.72 -4.80
N GLU A 97 7.42 8.35 -3.64
CA GLU A 97 7.78 7.75 -2.34
C GLU A 97 6.83 6.61 -1.97
N ILE A 98 7.37 5.51 -1.43
CA ILE A 98 6.57 4.38 -0.96
C ILE A 98 6.29 4.58 0.54
N VAL A 99 5.00 4.60 0.88
CA VAL A 99 4.51 4.65 2.26
C VAL A 99 4.05 3.25 2.66
N LYS A 100 4.42 2.82 3.87
CA LYS A 100 3.94 1.59 4.50
C LYS A 100 3.53 1.89 5.94
N LEU A 101 2.29 1.56 6.27
CA LEU A 101 1.78 1.60 7.64
C LEU A 101 2.12 0.27 8.31
N GLU A 102 2.80 0.34 9.45
CA GLU A 102 3.00 -0.82 10.30
C GLU A 102 1.63 -1.29 10.81
N ALA A 103 1.36 -2.59 10.75
CA ALA A 103 0.17 -3.14 11.38
C ALA A 103 0.27 -2.92 12.90
N GLU A 104 -0.74 -2.31 13.51
CA GLU A 104 -0.86 -2.31 14.97
C GLU A 104 -0.91 -3.78 15.42
N LYS A 105 0.07 -4.20 16.21
CA LYS A 105 0.15 -5.53 16.86
C LYS A 105 -0.93 -5.69 17.93
#